data_AF-X1I3U6-F1
#
_entry.id   AF-X1I3U6-F1
#
_cell.length_a   1.000
_cell.length_b   1.000
_cell.length_c   1.000
_cell.angle_alpha   90.00
_cell.angle_beta   90.00
_cell.angle_gamma   90.00
#
_symmetry.space_group_name_H-M   'P 1'
#
loop_
_entity.id
_entity.type
_entity.pdbx_description
1 polymer ?
#
loop_
_entity_poly.entity_id
_entity_poly.type
_entity_poly.pdbx_seq_one_letter_code
_entity_poly.pdbx_strand_id
1 'polypeptide(L)'
;LRPVMTRAGTMIVQLWKQAGIDAKIDVAQGTLPTRRAAGDFDTFIGWSVETLGGHPDLSYFLDSWHSQFVAEPGKPQPLRNWQRWSSPALDKIIEEIRTVGFDDPRSIEFGKDYVKLAVKEMPIIPLMAYNVFTAMDQTYWTGFPTSENPYTNPVPNWGNSRYMFVRLKPAS
;
A
#
# COMPACT_ATOMS: atom_id res chain seq x y z
N LEU A 1 11.95 1.98 14.43
CA LEU A 1 12.65 2.75 13.38
C LEU A 1 12.52 2.01 12.06
N ARG A 2 12.15 2.68 10.96
CA ARG A 2 12.20 2.10 9.60
C ARG A 2 13.46 2.62 8.91
N PRO A 3 14.65 2.09 9.21
CA PRO A 3 15.93 2.67 8.75
C PRO A 3 16.02 2.80 7.23
N VAL A 4 15.34 1.92 6.48
CA VAL A 4 15.27 1.98 5.02
C VAL A 4 14.53 3.23 4.53
N MET A 5 13.34 3.52 5.06
CA MET A 5 12.51 4.64 4.60
C MET A 5 13.11 5.99 4.99
N THR A 6 13.71 6.08 6.18
CA THR A 6 14.42 7.30 6.59
C THR A 6 15.61 7.60 5.68
N ARG A 7 16.42 6.59 5.33
CA ARG A 7 17.52 6.76 4.37
C ARG A 7 17.02 7.15 2.97
N ALA A 8 15.95 6.50 2.50
CA ALA A 8 15.34 6.86 1.22
C ALA A 8 14.88 8.32 1.20
N GLY A 9 14.22 8.79 2.26
CA GLY A 9 13.82 10.20 2.40
C GLY A 9 15.00 11.16 2.31
N THR A 10 16.12 10.87 2.98
CA THR A 10 17.33 11.69 2.89
C THR A 10 17.88 11.78 1.48
N MET A 11 17.97 10.65 0.77
CA MET A 11 18.45 10.61 -0.62
C MET A 11 17.50 11.37 -1.56
N ILE A 12 16.19 11.21 -1.40
CA ILE A 12 15.19 11.91 -2.20
C ILE A 12 15.31 13.43 -2.02
N VAL A 13 15.40 13.91 -0.78
CA VAL A 13 15.58 15.35 -0.49
C VAL A 13 16.86 15.88 -1.12
N GLN A 14 17.96 15.12 -1.07
CA GLN A 14 19.21 15.51 -1.72
C GLN A 14 19.04 15.65 -3.25
N LEU A 15 18.42 14.66 -3.90
CA LEU A 15 18.19 14.67 -5.34
C LEU A 15 17.26 15.81 -5.77
N TRP A 16 16.19 16.07 -5.00
CA TRP A 16 15.29 17.19 -5.22
C TRP A 16 16.00 18.54 -5.12
N LYS A 17 16.86 18.74 -4.10
CA LYS A 17 17.67 19.96 -4.00
C LYS A 17 18.63 20.13 -5.18
N GLN A 18 19.27 19.06 -5.63
CA GLN A 18 20.13 19.08 -6.82
C GLN A 18 19.36 19.44 -8.09
N ALA A 19 18.09 19.07 -8.16
CA ALA A 19 17.16 19.44 -9.24
C ALA A 19 16.51 20.83 -9.06
N GLY A 20 16.88 21.59 -8.02
CA GLY A 20 16.34 22.93 -7.75
C GLY A 20 15.01 22.98 -7.00
N ILE A 21 14.57 21.87 -6.42
CA ILE A 21 13.36 21.80 -5.57
C ILE A 21 13.78 22.02 -4.10
N ASP A 22 13.19 23.04 -3.46
CA ASP A 22 13.41 23.27 -2.02
C ASP A 22 12.67 22.21 -1.19
N ALA A 23 13.43 21.24 -0.68
CA ALA A 23 12.91 20.13 0.10
C ALA A 23 13.62 20.01 1.44
N LYS A 24 12.89 19.60 2.48
CA LYS A 24 13.45 19.31 3.81
C LYS A 24 12.88 18.02 4.35
N ILE A 25 13.66 17.33 5.17
CA ILE A 25 13.20 16.14 5.89
C ILE A 25 12.44 16.62 7.13
N ASP A 26 11.25 16.09 7.33
CA ASP A 26 10.48 16.23 8.57
C ASP A 26 10.26 14.84 9.18
N VAL A 27 10.75 14.64 10.41
CA VAL A 27 10.65 13.36 11.12
C VAL A 27 9.37 13.36 11.95
N ALA A 28 8.27 12.90 11.36
CA ALA A 28 6.95 12.82 12.00
C ALA A 28 6.75 11.56 12.88
N GLN A 29 7.73 11.19 13.71
CA GLN A 29 7.58 10.01 14.57
C GLN A 29 6.43 10.23 15.57
N GLY A 30 5.49 9.28 15.65
CA GLY A 30 4.31 9.36 16.51
C GLY A 30 3.15 10.18 15.94
N THR A 31 3.43 11.26 15.20
CA THR A 31 2.40 12.13 14.58
C THR A 31 2.04 11.75 13.14
N LEU A 32 2.83 10.91 12.47
CA LEU A 32 2.54 10.48 11.10
C LEU A 32 1.11 9.95 10.89
N PRO A 33 0.50 9.14 11.78
CA PRO A 33 -0.87 8.66 11.58
C PRO A 33 -1.89 9.79 11.49
N THR A 34 -1.79 10.80 12.36
CA THR A 34 -2.72 11.93 12.41
C THR A 34 -2.48 12.89 11.25
N ARG A 35 -1.21 13.23 10.96
CA ARG A 35 -0.85 14.09 9.83
C ARG A 35 -1.26 13.47 8.49
N ARG A 36 -0.99 12.18 8.29
CA ARG A 36 -1.41 11.45 7.10
C ARG A 36 -2.94 11.44 6.95
N ALA A 37 -3.67 11.17 8.03
CA ALA A 37 -5.14 11.17 7.99
C ALA A 37 -5.69 12.55 7.60
N ALA A 38 -5.12 13.62 8.16
CA ALA A 38 -5.52 14.99 7.91
C ALA A 38 -5.03 15.57 6.56
N GLY A 39 -4.13 14.88 5.86
CA GLY A 39 -3.48 15.43 4.66
C GLY A 39 -2.45 16.53 4.98
N ASP A 40 -1.91 16.57 6.19
CA ASP A 40 -0.91 17.54 6.64
C ASP A 40 0.51 17.11 6.24
N PHE A 41 0.78 17.13 4.94
CA PHE A 41 2.09 16.85 4.36
C PHE A 41 2.14 17.33 2.90
N ASP A 42 3.33 17.74 2.42
CA ASP A 42 3.55 17.96 0.99
C ASP A 42 3.83 16.63 0.28
N THR A 43 4.71 15.82 0.88
CA THR A 43 5.05 14.47 0.42
C THR A 43 5.36 13.57 1.61
N PHE A 44 5.06 12.27 1.49
CA PHE A 44 5.49 11.27 2.46
C PHE A 44 5.78 9.95 1.77
N ILE A 45 6.66 9.15 2.38
CA ILE A 45 6.93 7.79 1.93
C ILE A 45 6.05 6.85 2.75
N GLY A 46 5.14 6.15 2.08
CA GLY A 46 4.22 5.26 2.75
C GLY A 46 3.66 4.19 1.84
N TRP A 47 3.03 3.21 2.50
CA TRP A 47 2.18 2.25 1.82
C TRP A 47 0.88 2.95 1.41
N SER A 48 0.52 2.89 0.12
CA SER A 48 -0.70 3.53 -0.38
C SER A 48 -1.92 2.63 -0.19
N VAL A 49 -2.01 1.51 -0.92
CA VAL A 49 -3.17 0.61 -0.94
C VAL A 49 -2.75 -0.85 -1.10
N GLU A 50 -3.44 -1.78 -0.42
CA GLU A 50 -3.27 -3.22 -0.57
C GLU A 50 -4.14 -3.77 -1.72
N THR A 51 -3.63 -4.76 -2.46
CA THR A 51 -4.45 -5.66 -3.25
C THR A 51 -4.93 -6.81 -2.36
N LEU A 52 -6.02 -7.51 -2.73
CA LEU A 52 -6.40 -8.75 -2.03
C LEU A 52 -5.30 -9.82 -2.08
N GLY A 53 -4.38 -9.71 -3.05
CA GLY A 53 -3.28 -10.65 -3.26
C GLY A 53 -3.75 -11.96 -3.87
N GLY A 54 -2.93 -12.58 -4.72
CA GLY A 54 -3.18 -13.93 -5.25
C GLY A 54 -4.25 -14.07 -6.34
N HIS A 55 -4.94 -12.99 -6.73
CA HIS A 55 -5.86 -12.96 -7.87
C HIS A 55 -5.64 -11.68 -8.70
N PRO A 56 -5.82 -11.69 -10.03
CA PRO A 56 -5.75 -10.50 -10.88
C PRO A 56 -6.88 -9.49 -10.65
N ASP A 57 -7.82 -9.74 -9.73
CA ASP A 57 -8.88 -8.79 -9.43
C ASP A 57 -8.33 -7.52 -8.77
N LEU A 58 -8.59 -6.38 -9.42
CA LEU A 58 -8.15 -5.06 -8.97
C LEU A 58 -9.28 -4.26 -8.31
N SER A 59 -10.49 -4.81 -8.16
CA SER A 59 -11.66 -4.10 -7.65
C SER A 59 -11.38 -3.41 -6.31
N TYR A 60 -10.90 -4.15 -5.31
CA TYR A 60 -10.55 -3.62 -3.99
C TYR A 60 -9.42 -2.60 -4.02
N PHE A 61 -8.41 -2.86 -4.86
CA PHE A 61 -7.28 -1.95 -5.02
C PHE A 61 -7.76 -0.62 -5.59
N LEU A 62 -8.51 -0.62 -6.69
CA LEU A 62 -9.01 0.59 -7.34
C LEU A 62 -10.06 1.31 -6.48
N ASP A 63 -10.98 0.56 -5.86
CA ASP A 63 -11.98 1.08 -4.94
C ASP A 63 -11.37 2.01 -3.89
N SER A 64 -10.20 1.62 -3.36
CA SER A 64 -9.49 2.37 -2.34
C SER A 64 -9.05 3.79 -2.72
N TRP A 65 -9.17 4.15 -4.00
CA TRP A 65 -8.82 5.45 -4.56
C TRP A 65 -10.03 6.28 -4.97
N HIS A 66 -11.26 5.80 -4.75
CA HIS A 66 -12.46 6.53 -5.13
C HIS A 66 -12.54 7.90 -4.44
N SER A 67 -12.97 8.92 -5.17
CA SER A 67 -13.05 10.31 -4.67
C SER A 67 -13.97 10.47 -3.46
N GLN A 68 -15.00 9.64 -3.33
CA GLN A 68 -15.89 9.55 -2.15
C GLN A 68 -15.15 9.45 -0.79
N PHE A 69 -13.91 8.93 -0.77
CA PHE A 69 -13.13 8.83 0.46
C PHE A 69 -12.32 10.09 0.77
N VAL A 70 -12.28 11.06 -0.13
CA VAL A 70 -11.54 12.31 0.06
C VAL A 70 -12.31 13.20 1.02
N ALA A 71 -11.67 13.56 2.13
CA ALA A 71 -12.18 14.57 3.04
C ALA A 71 -11.69 15.97 2.65
N GLU A 72 -12.26 17.00 3.27
CA GLU A 72 -11.71 18.36 3.20
C GLU A 72 -10.29 18.43 3.78
N PRO A 73 -9.42 19.32 3.30
CA PRO A 73 -8.08 19.53 3.85
C PRO A 73 -8.11 19.75 5.38
N GLY A 74 -7.19 19.13 6.10
CA GLY A 74 -7.12 19.20 7.56
C GLY A 74 -8.12 18.30 8.30
N LYS A 75 -9.13 17.75 7.62
CA LYS A 75 -10.03 16.75 8.21
C LYS A 75 -9.49 15.34 7.99
N PRO A 76 -9.58 14.45 8.99
CA PRO A 76 -9.19 13.06 8.82
C PRO A 76 -10.10 12.36 7.80
N GLN A 77 -9.51 11.48 6.99
CA GLN A 77 -10.24 10.60 6.07
C GLN A 77 -10.04 9.12 6.44
N PRO A 78 -10.85 8.19 5.89
CA PRO A 78 -10.67 6.76 6.07
C PRO A 78 -9.28 6.28 5.66
N LEU A 79 -8.95 5.00 5.93
CA LEU A 79 -7.66 4.41 5.56
C LEU A 79 -7.47 4.20 4.04
N ARG A 80 -7.85 5.17 3.22
CA ARG A 80 -8.02 5.15 1.77
C ARG A 80 -7.56 6.48 1.16
N ASN A 81 -7.22 6.45 -0.12
CA ASN A 81 -6.93 7.61 -0.97
C ASN A 81 -6.02 8.71 -0.35
N TRP A 82 -4.87 8.35 0.26
CA TRP A 82 -4.05 9.30 1.05
C TRP A 82 -3.60 10.56 0.32
N GLN A 83 -3.33 10.41 -0.96
CA GLN A 83 -3.00 11.47 -1.91
C GLN A 83 -4.15 12.45 -2.18
N ARG A 84 -5.36 12.18 -1.68
CA ARG A 84 -6.58 12.98 -1.92
C ARG A 84 -6.85 13.19 -3.41
N TRP A 85 -6.55 12.16 -4.21
CA TRP A 85 -6.71 12.22 -5.65
C TRP A 85 -8.19 12.12 -5.99
N SER A 86 -8.72 13.13 -6.68
CA SER A 86 -10.09 13.17 -7.17
C SER A 86 -10.05 13.36 -8.68
N SER A 87 -10.57 12.38 -9.41
CA SER A 87 -10.60 12.39 -10.87
C SER A 87 -11.88 11.71 -11.35
N PRO A 88 -12.78 12.41 -12.07
CA PRO A 88 -13.99 11.80 -12.62
C PRO A 88 -13.69 10.61 -13.55
N ALA A 89 -12.53 10.63 -14.22
CA ALA A 89 -12.08 9.52 -15.05
C ALA A 89 -11.74 8.28 -14.21
N LEU A 90 -11.08 8.48 -13.07
CA LEU A 90 -10.79 7.41 -12.12
C LEU A 90 -12.07 6.85 -11.50
N ASP A 91 -12.96 7.71 -11.02
CA ASP A 91 -14.23 7.28 -10.41
C ASP A 91 -15.04 6.44 -11.39
N LYS A 92 -15.08 6.83 -12.68
CA LYS A 92 -15.71 6.02 -13.72
C LYS A 92 -15.11 4.62 -13.83
N ILE A 93 -13.79 4.49 -13.86
CA ILE A 93 -13.11 3.17 -13.90
C ILE A 93 -13.51 2.34 -12.67
N ILE A 94 -13.57 2.97 -11.49
CA ILE A 94 -13.91 2.30 -10.24
C ILE A 94 -15.37 1.83 -10.23
N GLU A 95 -16.31 2.65 -10.71
CA GLU A 95 -17.71 2.23 -10.79
C GLU A 95 -17.91 1.08 -11.79
N GLU A 96 -17.18 1.06 -12.91
CA GLU A 96 -17.26 -0.03 -13.89
C GLU A 96 -16.69 -1.35 -13.35
N ILE A 97 -15.52 -1.33 -12.70
CA ILE A 97 -14.92 -2.57 -12.14
C ILE A 97 -15.75 -3.17 -11.00
N ARG A 98 -16.53 -2.36 -10.27
CA ARG A 98 -17.47 -2.87 -9.25
C ARG A 98 -18.60 -3.74 -9.83
N THR A 99 -18.86 -3.64 -11.14
CA THR A 99 -19.93 -4.40 -11.81
C THR A 99 -19.48 -5.76 -12.35
N VAL A 100 -18.17 -6.04 -12.36
CA VAL A 100 -17.65 -7.28 -12.94
C VAL A 100 -17.32 -8.30 -11.86
N GLY A 101 -17.43 -9.58 -12.21
CA GLY A 101 -17.10 -10.68 -11.31
C GLY A 101 -15.60 -10.76 -11.04
N PHE A 102 -15.24 -11.44 -9.95
CA PHE A 102 -13.86 -11.63 -9.53
C PHE A 102 -12.96 -12.21 -10.65
N ASP A 103 -13.48 -13.20 -11.39
CA ASP A 103 -12.78 -13.90 -12.48
C ASP A 103 -12.95 -13.22 -13.87
N ASP A 104 -13.61 -12.06 -13.95
CA ASP A 104 -13.89 -11.41 -15.23
C ASP A 104 -12.62 -10.78 -15.82
N PRO A 105 -12.21 -11.12 -17.06
CA PRO A 105 -11.01 -10.58 -17.68
C PRO A 105 -11.05 -9.06 -17.86
N ARG A 106 -12.23 -8.42 -17.85
CA ARG A 106 -12.37 -6.96 -17.88
C ARG A 106 -11.72 -6.27 -16.69
N SER A 107 -11.56 -6.93 -15.55
CA SER A 107 -10.82 -6.40 -14.38
C SER A 107 -9.39 -5.99 -14.75
N ILE A 108 -8.74 -6.75 -15.64
CA ILE A 108 -7.40 -6.45 -16.15
C ILE A 108 -7.41 -5.22 -17.07
N GLU A 109 -8.42 -5.09 -17.93
CA GLU A 109 -8.55 -3.94 -18.83
C GLU A 109 -8.77 -2.64 -18.06
N PHE A 110 -9.61 -2.64 -17.02
CA PHE A 110 -9.77 -1.50 -16.12
C PHE A 110 -8.46 -1.17 -15.37
N GLY A 111 -7.69 -2.19 -14.99
CA GLY A 111 -6.34 -2.01 -14.45
C GLY A 111 -5.41 -1.27 -15.42
N LYS A 112 -5.43 -1.62 -16.71
CA LYS A 112 -4.65 -0.94 -17.74
C LYS A 112 -5.08 0.52 -17.91
N ASP A 113 -6.37 0.79 -17.89
CA ASP A 113 -6.88 2.16 -17.99
C ASP A 113 -6.51 3.01 -16.77
N TYR A 114 -6.57 2.42 -15.58
CA TYR A 114 -6.02 3.04 -14.36
C TYR A 114 -4.52 3.37 -14.52
N VAL A 115 -3.70 2.43 -14.99
CA VAL A 115 -2.26 2.67 -15.15
C VAL A 115 -1.98 3.80 -16.14
N LYS A 116 -2.69 3.86 -17.27
CA LYS A 116 -2.57 4.98 -18.24
C LYS A 116 -2.88 6.32 -17.57
N LEU A 117 -3.96 6.37 -16.78
CA LEU A 117 -4.37 7.57 -16.05
C LEU A 117 -3.35 7.96 -14.98
N ALA A 118 -2.90 7.01 -14.17
CA ALA A 118 -1.93 7.23 -13.09
C ALA A 118 -0.56 7.67 -13.62
N VAL A 119 -0.12 7.16 -14.78
CA VAL A 119 1.11 7.63 -15.43
C VAL A 119 0.98 9.08 -15.88
N LYS A 120 -0.20 9.48 -16.38
CA LYS A 120 -0.46 10.85 -16.84
C LYS A 120 -0.58 11.86 -15.69
N GLU A 121 -1.31 11.49 -14.63
CA GLU A 121 -1.64 12.41 -13.53
C GLU A 121 -0.66 12.33 -12.37
N MET A 122 0.19 11.29 -12.32
CA MET A 122 1.21 11.08 -11.29
C MET A 122 0.72 11.30 -9.84
N PRO A 123 -0.41 10.67 -9.41
CA PRO A 123 -0.95 10.87 -8.06
C PRO A 123 -0.02 10.32 -6.97
N ILE A 124 0.89 9.42 -7.35
CA ILE A 124 1.98 8.89 -6.54
C ILE A 124 3.23 8.71 -7.39
N ILE A 125 4.39 8.61 -6.73
CA ILE A 125 5.66 8.20 -7.36
C ILE A 125 5.98 6.80 -6.83
N PRO A 126 5.80 5.73 -7.63
CA PRO A 126 6.18 4.38 -7.24
C PRO A 126 7.70 4.29 -7.00
N LEU A 127 8.11 3.92 -5.80
CA LEU A 127 9.54 3.85 -5.43
C LEU A 127 10.10 2.43 -5.55
N MET A 128 9.41 1.44 -4.98
CA MET A 128 9.84 0.04 -5.00
C MET A 128 8.64 -0.87 -4.73
N ALA A 129 8.72 -2.12 -5.20
CA ALA A 129 7.89 -3.18 -4.64
C ALA A 129 8.33 -3.42 -3.18
N TYR A 130 7.35 -3.57 -2.28
CA TYR A 130 7.66 -3.84 -0.88
C TYR A 130 8.00 -5.32 -0.71
N ASN A 131 9.30 -5.62 -0.69
CA ASN A 131 9.77 -6.96 -0.40
C ASN A 131 9.61 -7.23 1.10
N VAL A 132 8.73 -8.16 1.46
CA VAL A 132 8.61 -8.59 2.85
C VAL A 132 9.59 -9.73 3.10
N PHE A 133 10.52 -9.49 4.02
CA PHE A 133 11.41 -10.52 4.53
C PHE A 133 10.84 -11.04 5.83
N THR A 134 10.71 -12.36 5.91
CA THR A 134 10.25 -13.05 7.12
C THR A 134 11.35 -13.98 7.60
N ALA A 135 11.76 -13.79 8.85
CA ALA A 135 12.60 -14.73 9.57
C ALA A 135 11.78 -15.31 10.72
N MET A 136 11.79 -16.62 10.87
CA MET A 136 11.08 -17.33 11.93
C MET A 136 12.07 -18.06 12.81
N ASP A 137 12.08 -17.73 14.09
CA ASP A 137 12.84 -18.47 15.10
C ASP A 137 12.12 -19.79 15.40
N GLN A 138 12.84 -20.91 15.23
CA GLN A 138 12.32 -22.25 15.45
C GLN A 138 12.71 -22.86 16.80
N THR A 139 13.27 -22.06 17.71
CA THR A 139 13.71 -22.52 19.04
C THR A 139 12.57 -23.16 19.85
N TYR A 140 11.36 -22.59 19.79
CA TYR A 140 10.19 -23.08 20.55
C TYR A 140 9.01 -23.52 19.69
N TRP A 141 8.98 -23.14 18.42
CA TRP A 141 7.86 -23.40 17.53
C TRP A 141 8.35 -23.84 16.16
N THR A 142 7.74 -24.86 15.58
CA THR A 142 8.00 -25.34 14.22
C THR A 142 6.73 -25.30 13.39
N GLY A 143 6.86 -25.59 12.08
CA GLY A 143 5.72 -25.65 11.17
C GLY A 143 5.30 -24.30 10.58
N PHE A 144 6.14 -23.28 10.66
CA PHE A 144 5.94 -22.02 9.92
C PHE A 144 5.83 -22.28 8.41
N PRO A 145 5.05 -21.47 7.66
CA PRO A 145 4.96 -21.61 6.21
C PRO A 145 6.33 -21.37 5.56
N THR A 146 6.63 -22.20 4.56
CA THR A 146 7.86 -22.10 3.75
C THR A 146 7.49 -22.09 2.27
N SER A 147 8.47 -21.88 1.39
CA SER A 147 8.26 -22.06 -0.05
C SER A 147 7.85 -23.48 -0.43
N GLU A 148 8.28 -24.49 0.34
CA GLU A 148 7.95 -25.90 0.13
C GLU A 148 6.58 -26.27 0.71
N ASN A 149 6.13 -25.55 1.75
CA ASN A 149 4.82 -25.71 2.36
C ASN A 149 4.12 -24.35 2.56
N PRO A 150 3.64 -23.72 1.47
CA PRO A 150 3.14 -22.33 1.48
C PRO A 150 1.67 -22.25 1.90
N TYR A 151 1.30 -22.87 3.02
CA TYR A 151 -0.11 -22.98 3.43
C TYR A 151 -0.75 -21.64 3.88
N THR A 152 0.05 -20.60 4.09
CA THR A 152 -0.38 -19.22 4.34
C THR A 152 0.77 -18.28 3.99
N ASN A 153 0.47 -16.99 3.79
CA ASN A 153 1.49 -15.96 3.64
C ASN A 153 2.38 -15.92 4.92
N PRO A 154 3.72 -15.88 4.79
CA PRO A 154 4.63 -16.02 5.93
C PRO A 154 4.67 -14.80 6.85
N VAL A 155 4.05 -13.68 6.49
CA VAL A 155 4.04 -12.48 7.32
C VAL A 155 3.00 -12.64 8.44
N PRO A 156 3.38 -12.56 9.74
CA PRO A 156 2.48 -12.78 10.86
C PRO A 156 1.63 -11.54 11.16
N ASN A 157 0.94 -11.03 10.15
CA ASN A 157 0.01 -9.90 10.24
C ASN A 157 -1.35 -10.24 9.59
N TRP A 158 -2.33 -9.36 9.78
CA TRP A 158 -3.66 -9.44 9.19
C TRP A 158 -4.35 -10.80 9.41
N GLY A 159 -5.00 -11.36 8.38
CA GLY A 159 -5.64 -12.67 8.42
C GLY A 159 -4.64 -13.83 8.44
N ASN A 160 -3.39 -13.62 8.01
CA ASN A 160 -2.38 -14.68 7.89
C ASN A 160 -2.06 -15.30 9.25
N SER A 161 -2.00 -14.48 10.30
CA SER A 161 -1.73 -14.93 11.67
C SER A 161 -2.75 -15.97 12.16
N ARG A 162 -4.02 -15.84 11.76
CA ARG A 162 -5.09 -16.78 12.16
C ARG A 162 -4.87 -18.17 11.56
N TYR A 163 -4.33 -18.25 10.34
CA TYR A 163 -3.99 -19.53 9.70
C TYR A 163 -2.65 -20.08 10.15
N MET A 164 -1.68 -19.19 10.41
CA MET A 164 -0.33 -19.56 10.81
C MET A 164 -0.29 -20.15 12.22
N PHE A 165 -0.76 -19.41 13.22
CA PHE A 165 -0.53 -19.76 14.62
C PHE A 165 -1.23 -21.05 15.04
N VAL A 166 -2.38 -21.37 14.45
CA VAL A 166 -3.11 -22.62 14.75
C VAL A 166 -2.45 -23.88 14.15
N ARG A 167 -1.46 -23.71 13.26
CA ARG A 167 -0.73 -24.82 12.64
C ARG A 167 0.68 -24.99 13.19
N LEU A 168 1.16 -24.06 14.02
CA LEU A 168 2.46 -24.18 14.67
C LEU A 168 2.44 -25.30 15.70
N LYS A 169 3.59 -25.93 15.89
CA LYS A 169 3.80 -27.01 16.87
C LYS A 169 4.94 -26.66 17.81
N PRO A 170 4.89 -27.08 19.09
CA PRO A 170 6.05 -26.98 19.97
C PRO A 170 7.28 -27.61 19.32
N ALA A 171 8.42 -26.95 19.47
CA ALA A 171 9.71 -27.58 19.24
C ALA A 171 10.01 -28.43 20.48
N SER A 172 9.80 -29.75 20.36
CA SER A 172 9.75 -30.78 21.43
C SER A 172 8.49 -30.82 22.29
#